data_AF-F0Z0A9-F1
#
_entry.id   AF-F0Z0A9-F1
#
_cell.length_a   1.000
_cell.length_b   1.000
_cell.length_c   1.000
_cell.angle_alpha   90.00
_cell.angle_beta   90.00
_cell.angle_gamma   90.00
#
_symmetry.space_group_name_H-M   'P 1'
#
loop_
_entity.id
_entity.type
_entity.pdbx_description
1 polymer ?
#
loop_
_entity_poly.entity_id
_entity_poly.type
_entity_poly.pdbx_seq_one_letter_code
_entity_poly.pdbx_strand_id
1 'polypeptide(L)'
;MDYNGGTENQNSGNRHKKWYQKTGWIILWLILFFPVGIFLMWRYANWKKPVKIVISAVFAFLIYSGFTASKLESINIQADTETVYNINEQIQIKQVVQPDNQTITATAYKTTGGKVKSSDNKMFFTNDEPGTYEVYAEASGIKSNILTFKIEDKTAILKEKAKKEAAAAKKKAKEEAAAKKAEEERLAAEAEAKKKAEEEAAAKKEEERIAAEAAAKKAEEERIAAEAAAQQAEQERIASEQAAAQAQQPQEQMVWISATGSKYHSYSSCGNMNPDNAYQMTQAEAEASGYGRCKKCY
;
A
#
# COMPACT_ATOMS: atom_id res chain seq x y z
N MET A 1 119.11 114.47 11.00
CA MET A 1 118.51 114.43 12.35
C MET A 1 117.48 113.33 12.35
N ASP A 2 117.99 112.16 12.67
CA ASP A 2 117.39 111.08 13.46
C ASP A 2 115.91 111.24 13.86
N TYR A 3 115.08 110.25 13.55
CA TYR A 3 114.71 109.26 14.59
C TYR A 3 114.12 107.99 13.95
N ASN A 4 114.72 106.88 14.36
CA ASN A 4 114.36 105.49 14.11
C ASN A 4 113.53 104.99 15.31
N GLY A 5 112.65 103.99 15.14
CA GLY A 5 112.13 103.25 16.30
C GLY A 5 110.86 102.41 16.12
N GLY A 6 111.05 101.10 15.93
CA GLY A 6 110.29 99.99 16.58
C GLY A 6 108.91 99.63 15.99
N THR A 7 108.70 98.54 15.23
CA THR A 7 108.69 97.07 15.53
C THR A 7 107.43 96.52 16.23
N GLU A 8 107.02 95.33 15.73
CA GLU A 8 106.22 94.25 16.34
C GLU A 8 104.68 94.25 16.18
N ASN A 9 103.92 93.14 16.14
CA ASN A 9 104.05 91.70 15.80
C ASN A 9 102.66 91.04 16.12
N GLN A 10 102.33 89.90 15.47
CA GLN A 10 101.33 88.85 15.85
C GLN A 10 99.81 89.16 15.77
N ASN A 11 98.82 88.25 15.70
CA ASN A 11 98.57 86.91 15.11
C ASN A 11 97.14 86.46 15.54
N SER A 12 96.34 85.91 14.61
CA SER A 12 95.25 84.91 14.78
C SER A 12 93.92 85.18 15.53
N GLY A 13 92.81 84.68 14.96
CA GLY A 13 91.50 84.59 15.63
C GLY A 13 90.41 83.82 14.86
N ASN A 14 90.63 82.53 14.53
CA ASN A 14 89.63 81.67 13.88
C ASN A 14 88.70 81.03 14.93
N ARG A 15 87.43 81.45 15.01
CA ARG A 15 86.45 80.87 15.98
C ARG A 15 85.83 79.57 15.45
N HIS A 16 86.26 78.43 15.99
CA HIS A 16 85.72 77.11 15.64
C HIS A 16 84.29 76.92 16.20
N LYS A 17 83.29 76.75 15.32
CA LYS A 17 81.89 76.43 15.73
C LYS A 17 81.80 74.96 16.19
N LYS A 18 81.08 74.71 17.30
CA LYS A 18 80.78 73.35 17.79
C LYS A 18 79.94 72.58 16.77
N TRP A 19 80.09 71.26 16.70
CA TRP A 19 79.53 70.43 15.63
C TRP A 19 77.99 70.58 15.47
N TYR A 20 77.24 70.65 16.58
CA TYR A 20 75.78 70.86 16.59
C TYR A 20 75.32 72.26 16.17
N GLN A 21 76.25 73.22 16.02
CA GLN A 21 75.96 74.56 15.52
C GLN A 21 76.24 74.69 14.02
N LYS A 22 76.84 73.65 13.40
CA LYS A 22 77.11 73.63 11.97
C LYS A 22 75.82 73.30 11.23
N THR A 23 75.52 74.10 10.21
CA THR A 23 74.29 73.99 9.41
C THR A 23 74.08 72.58 8.84
N GLY A 24 75.14 71.91 8.38
CA GLY A 24 75.05 70.53 7.87
C GLY A 24 74.61 69.51 8.93
N TRP A 25 75.09 69.64 10.17
CA TRP A 25 74.66 68.75 11.27
C TRP A 25 73.23 69.04 11.72
N ILE A 26 72.82 70.30 11.74
CA ILE A 26 71.42 70.67 12.03
C ILE A 26 70.48 70.06 10.98
N ILE A 27 70.84 70.11 9.69
CA ILE A 27 70.08 69.48 8.60
C ILE A 27 70.05 67.95 8.76
N LEU A 28 71.18 67.32 9.12
CA LEU A 28 71.25 65.89 9.38
C LEU A 28 70.28 65.47 10.49
N TRP A 29 70.21 66.22 11.59
CA TRP A 29 69.24 65.95 12.67
C TRP A 29 67.79 66.27 12.27
N LEU A 30 67.53 67.23 11.38
CA LEU A 30 66.19 67.49 10.85
C LEU A 30 65.63 66.32 10.04
N ILE A 31 66.50 65.58 9.34
CA ILE A 31 66.12 64.41 8.54
C ILE A 31 66.10 63.14 9.40
N LEU A 32 67.12 62.93 10.23
CA LEU A 32 67.31 61.69 11.01
C LEU A 32 66.42 61.62 12.26
N PHE A 33 66.24 62.75 12.96
CA PHE A 33 65.45 62.82 14.17
C PHE A 33 64.86 64.21 14.32
N PHE A 34 63.80 64.44 13.54
CA PHE A 34 63.18 65.74 13.32
C PHE A 34 62.87 66.54 14.61
N PRO A 35 62.51 65.96 15.78
CA PRO A 35 62.25 66.76 16.98
C PRO A 35 63.53 67.47 17.48
N VAL A 36 64.66 66.78 17.49
CA VAL A 36 65.97 67.35 17.87
C VAL A 36 66.49 68.28 16.78
N GLY A 37 66.26 67.94 15.51
CA GLY A 37 66.59 68.81 14.39
C GLY A 37 65.87 70.17 14.44
N ILE A 38 64.56 70.18 14.73
CA ILE A 38 63.77 71.42 14.85
C ILE A 38 64.27 72.25 16.04
N PHE A 39 64.56 71.62 17.18
CA PHE A 39 65.13 72.29 18.35
C PHE A 39 66.49 72.93 18.05
N LEU A 40 67.40 72.19 17.43
CA LEU A 40 68.72 72.68 17.03
C LEU A 40 68.63 73.83 16.00
N MET A 41 67.68 73.75 15.07
CA MET A 41 67.40 74.80 14.09
C MET A 41 66.98 76.12 14.76
N TRP A 42 66.03 76.08 15.69
CA TRP A 42 65.60 77.29 16.40
C TRP A 42 66.72 77.88 17.25
N ARG A 43 67.47 77.02 17.94
CA ARG A 43 68.48 77.44 18.91
C ARG A 43 69.81 77.90 18.31
N TYR A 44 70.26 77.30 17.21
CA TYR A 44 71.62 77.50 16.70
C TYR A 44 71.72 77.83 15.20
N ALA A 45 70.67 77.61 14.39
CA ALA A 45 70.75 77.97 12.98
C ALA A 45 70.64 79.49 12.80
N ASN A 46 71.55 80.08 12.02
CA ASN A 46 71.52 81.51 11.67
C ASN A 46 70.60 81.81 10.47
N TRP A 47 69.57 81.00 10.25
CA TRP A 47 68.64 81.17 9.12
C TRP A 47 67.64 82.30 9.40
N LYS A 48 67.14 82.92 8.32
CA LYS A 48 66.06 83.92 8.41
C LYS A 48 64.85 83.31 9.13
N LYS A 49 64.24 84.06 10.05
CA LYS A 49 63.04 83.64 10.79
C LYS A 49 61.94 83.00 9.91
N PRO A 50 61.59 83.52 8.72
CA PRO A 50 60.58 82.86 7.86
C PRO A 50 60.95 81.44 7.44
N VAL A 51 62.24 81.16 7.17
CA VAL A 51 62.70 79.83 6.73
C VAL A 51 62.48 78.78 7.83
N LYS A 52 62.74 79.16 9.09
CA LYS A 52 62.51 78.28 10.24
C LYS A 52 61.04 77.96 10.44
N ILE A 53 60.17 78.96 10.26
CA ILE A 53 58.71 78.80 10.38
C ILE A 53 58.19 77.87 9.29
N VAL A 54 58.63 78.04 8.03
CA VAL A 54 58.20 77.18 6.91
C VAL A 54 58.58 75.72 7.16
N ILE A 55 59.81 75.44 7.59
CA ILE A 55 60.27 74.06 7.85
C ILE A 55 59.48 73.44 9.01
N SER A 56 59.26 74.18 10.10
CA SER A 56 58.42 73.70 11.22
C SER A 56 56.97 73.43 10.78
N ALA A 57 56.39 74.27 9.92
CA ALA A 57 55.04 74.08 9.40
C ALA A 57 54.95 72.84 8.48
N VAL A 58 55.96 72.58 7.65
CA VAL A 58 56.01 71.37 6.80
C VAL A 58 56.06 70.10 7.65
N PHE A 59 56.91 70.05 8.68
CA PHE A 59 56.94 68.89 9.58
C PHE A 59 55.66 68.74 10.40
N ALA A 60 55.06 69.83 10.86
CA ALA A 60 53.76 69.79 11.54
C ALA A 60 52.65 69.27 10.60
N PHE A 61 52.65 69.69 9.33
CA PHE A 61 51.73 69.18 8.31
C PHE A 61 51.96 67.70 8.00
N LEU A 62 53.23 67.26 7.88
CA LEU A 62 53.57 65.86 7.64
C LEU A 62 53.10 64.97 8.80
N ILE A 63 53.32 65.40 10.05
CA ILE A 63 52.84 64.67 11.24
C ILE A 63 51.31 64.64 11.28
N TYR A 64 50.65 65.77 10.96
CA TYR A 64 49.20 65.86 10.90
C TYR A 64 48.61 64.97 9.79
N SER A 65 49.26 64.90 8.63
CA SER A 65 48.86 64.03 7.51
C SER A 65 49.09 62.54 7.78
N GLY A 66 50.01 62.20 8.70
CA GLY A 66 50.29 60.81 9.07
C GLY A 66 49.30 60.21 10.06
N PHE A 67 48.36 60.99 10.62
CA PHE A 67 47.42 60.54 11.66
C PHE A 67 45.97 60.40 11.17
N THR A 68 45.77 59.83 9.98
CA THR A 68 44.43 59.44 9.53
C THR A 68 44.33 57.93 9.47
N ALA A 69 44.03 57.29 10.60
CA ALA A 69 43.56 55.91 10.60
C ALA A 69 42.09 55.89 10.15
N SER A 70 41.82 55.28 9.00
CA SER A 70 40.44 55.09 8.51
C SER A 70 39.67 54.21 9.50
N LYS A 71 38.65 54.76 10.16
CA LYS A 71 37.79 54.00 11.07
C LYS A 71 36.85 53.10 10.25
N LEU A 72 36.62 51.88 10.72
CA LEU A 72 35.60 51.00 10.15
C LEU A 72 34.21 51.66 10.37
N GLU A 73 33.37 51.69 9.35
CA GLU A 73 32.06 52.36 9.39
C GLU A 73 30.89 51.38 9.30
N SER A 74 30.94 50.42 8.38
CA SER A 74 29.88 49.43 8.20
C SER A 74 30.41 48.08 7.72
N ILE A 75 29.69 47.02 8.10
CA ILE A 75 29.89 45.65 7.63
C ILE A 75 28.54 45.15 7.13
N ASN A 76 28.46 44.68 5.89
CA ASN A 76 27.29 44.02 5.34
C ASN A 76 27.68 42.66 4.76
N ILE A 77 26.89 41.63 5.01
CA ILE A 77 27.12 40.28 4.51
C ILE A 77 25.92 39.82 3.69
N GLN A 78 26.20 39.09 2.61
CA GLN A 78 25.18 38.65 1.66
C GLN A 78 25.42 37.19 1.29
N ALA A 79 24.36 36.42 1.28
CA ALA A 79 24.30 35.05 0.78
C ALA A 79 22.85 34.75 0.36
N ASP A 80 22.65 33.64 -0.35
CA ASP A 80 21.32 33.12 -0.60
C ASP A 80 20.80 32.43 0.68
N THR A 81 19.77 33.02 1.28
CA THR A 81 19.11 32.52 2.51
C THR A 81 17.74 31.89 2.23
N GLU A 82 17.28 31.92 0.98
CA GLU A 82 16.00 31.34 0.58
C GLU A 82 16.14 29.84 0.32
N THR A 83 17.32 29.42 -0.16
CA THR A 83 17.63 28.01 -0.40
C THR A 83 17.78 27.22 0.91
N VAL A 84 17.18 26.02 0.94
CA VAL A 84 17.45 25.02 1.97
C VAL A 84 18.66 24.19 1.54
N TYR A 85 19.76 24.30 2.27
CA TYR A 85 21.04 23.67 1.95
C TYR A 85 21.14 22.27 2.53
N ASN A 86 21.98 21.43 1.93
CA ASN A 86 22.29 20.12 2.49
C ASN A 86 23.33 20.25 3.64
N ILE A 87 23.34 19.29 4.56
CA ILE A 87 24.46 19.16 5.50
C ILE A 87 25.79 19.03 4.75
N ASN A 88 26.85 19.59 5.32
CA ASN A 88 28.21 19.68 4.77
C ASN A 88 28.35 20.49 3.48
N GLU A 89 27.27 21.12 2.99
CA GLU A 89 27.35 22.04 1.85
C GLU A 89 28.08 23.33 2.28
N GLN A 90 28.82 23.93 1.35
CA GLN A 90 29.57 25.16 1.59
C GLN A 90 28.81 26.35 1.00
N ILE A 91 28.32 27.23 1.87
CA ILE A 91 27.53 28.40 1.50
C ILE A 91 28.45 29.62 1.47
N GLN A 92 28.65 30.21 0.29
CA GLN A 92 29.52 31.38 0.17
C GLN A 92 28.85 32.63 0.75
N ILE A 93 29.53 33.29 1.68
CA ILE A 93 29.15 34.58 2.25
C ILE A 93 30.01 35.67 1.61
N LYS A 94 29.36 36.60 0.90
CA LYS A 94 29.98 37.82 0.38
C LYS A 94 30.00 38.87 1.48
N GLN A 95 31.14 39.53 1.67
CA GLN A 95 31.31 40.63 2.63
C GLN A 95 31.48 41.94 1.86
N VAL A 96 30.82 42.99 2.34
CA VAL A 96 30.93 44.37 1.86
C VAL A 96 31.29 45.22 3.07
N VAL A 97 32.50 45.78 3.09
CA VAL A 97 33.09 46.46 4.24
C VAL A 97 33.43 47.89 3.86
N GLN A 98 33.00 48.87 4.64
CA GLN A 98 33.35 50.27 4.42
C GLN A 98 34.28 50.81 5.51
N PRO A 99 35.40 51.46 5.16
CA PRO A 99 35.93 51.65 3.79
C PRO A 99 36.50 50.36 3.16
N ASP A 100 36.43 50.25 1.83
CA ASP A 100 36.77 49.04 1.03
C ASP A 100 38.22 48.54 1.19
N ASN A 101 39.09 49.32 1.86
CA ASN A 101 40.46 48.94 2.16
C ASN A 101 40.60 48.05 3.41
N GLN A 102 39.50 47.76 4.13
CA GLN A 102 39.49 46.88 5.29
C GLN A 102 38.93 45.49 4.95
N THR A 103 39.56 44.45 5.50
CA THR A 103 39.11 43.06 5.39
C THR A 103 38.81 42.50 6.76
N ILE A 104 37.70 41.78 6.93
CA ILE A 104 37.43 41.01 8.15
C ILE A 104 37.80 39.54 7.93
N THR A 105 38.29 38.89 8.98
CA THR A 105 38.72 37.49 8.97
C THR A 105 37.58 36.56 9.39
N ALA A 106 37.69 35.26 9.12
CA ALA A 106 36.69 34.27 9.52
C ALA A 106 36.38 34.29 11.04
N THR A 107 37.35 34.69 11.87
CA THR A 107 37.20 34.83 13.33
C THR A 107 36.26 35.97 13.76
N ALA A 108 35.98 36.93 12.87
CA ALA A 108 35.02 38.00 13.10
C ALA A 108 33.57 37.50 12.97
N TYR A 109 33.35 36.33 12.35
CA TYR A 109 32.01 35.76 12.21
C TYR A 109 31.56 35.06 13.49
N LYS A 110 30.31 35.29 13.84
CA LYS A 110 29.58 34.68 14.94
C LYS A 110 28.44 33.87 14.36
N THR A 111 28.28 32.64 14.84
CA THR A 111 27.25 31.72 14.37
C THR A 111 26.54 31.05 15.54
N THR A 112 25.25 30.71 15.39
CA THR A 112 24.51 29.92 16.39
C THR A 112 24.82 28.42 16.31
N GLY A 113 25.56 28.00 15.28
CA GLY A 113 26.07 26.65 15.04
C GLY A 113 26.92 26.63 13.76
N GLY A 114 27.56 25.51 13.43
CA GLY A 114 28.42 25.39 12.24
C GLY A 114 29.72 26.18 12.29
N LYS A 115 30.40 26.25 11.15
CA LYS A 115 31.74 26.84 11.03
C LYS A 115 31.84 27.73 9.80
N VAL A 116 32.50 28.89 9.95
CA VAL A 116 32.89 29.75 8.82
C VAL A 116 34.36 29.51 8.50
N LYS A 117 34.64 29.12 7.26
CA LYS A 117 36.00 28.89 6.74
C LYS A 117 36.35 29.97 5.72
N SER A 118 37.59 30.43 5.73
CA SER A 118 38.12 31.31 4.68
C SER A 118 38.89 30.47 3.65
N SER A 119 38.57 30.64 2.37
CA SER A 119 39.32 30.07 1.24
C SER A 119 39.31 31.05 0.09
N ASP A 120 40.46 31.32 -0.53
CA ASP A 120 40.60 32.25 -1.66
C ASP A 120 39.98 33.64 -1.42
N ASN A 121 40.20 34.18 -0.22
CA ASN A 121 39.64 35.47 0.23
C ASN A 121 38.10 35.53 0.25
N LYS A 122 37.42 34.38 0.23
CA LYS A 122 35.98 34.21 0.35
C LYS A 122 35.65 33.47 1.63
N MET A 123 34.50 33.80 2.23
CA MET A 123 34.01 33.16 3.44
C MET A 123 32.96 32.11 3.07
N PHE A 124 33.03 30.94 3.68
CA PHE A 124 32.11 29.84 3.46
C PHE A 124 31.56 29.34 4.80
N PHE A 125 30.25 29.36 4.94
CA PHE A 125 29.55 28.75 6.06
C PHE A 125 29.21 27.30 5.73
N THR A 126 29.35 26.40 6.71
CA THR A 126 28.99 24.99 6.58
C THR A 126 28.56 24.44 7.93
N ASN A 127 27.64 23.48 7.91
CA ASN A 127 27.22 22.76 9.10
C ASN A 127 26.96 21.28 8.78
N ASP A 128 27.23 20.41 9.73
CA ASP A 128 27.04 18.96 9.64
C ASP A 128 25.69 18.48 10.20
N GLU A 129 24.98 19.34 10.93
CA GLU A 129 23.66 19.05 11.50
C GLU A 129 22.54 19.81 10.78
N PRO A 130 21.34 19.20 10.64
CA PRO A 130 20.16 19.89 10.14
C PRO A 130 19.63 20.87 11.18
N GLY A 131 19.19 22.05 10.74
CA GLY A 131 18.69 23.09 11.62
C GLY A 131 18.61 24.46 10.96
N THR A 132 18.25 25.45 11.77
CA THR A 132 18.27 26.86 11.36
C THR A 132 19.41 27.56 12.07
N TYR A 133 20.30 28.19 11.30
CA TYR A 133 21.53 28.80 11.81
C TYR A 133 21.61 30.26 11.41
N GLU A 134 21.98 31.10 12.36
CA GLU A 134 22.19 32.53 12.15
C GLU A 134 23.69 32.81 12.08
N VAL A 135 24.08 33.67 11.14
CA VAL A 135 25.46 34.09 10.92
C VAL A 135 25.52 35.61 10.81
N TYR A 136 26.40 36.24 11.59
CA TYR A 136 26.73 37.66 11.48
C TYR A 136 28.21 37.88 11.70
N ALA A 137 28.74 39.03 11.26
CA ALA A 137 30.11 39.44 11.50
C ALA A 137 30.17 40.58 12.52
N GLU A 138 31.17 40.55 13.40
CA GLU A 138 31.45 41.60 14.37
C GLU A 138 32.95 41.91 14.40
N ALA A 139 33.31 43.15 14.06
CA ALA A 139 34.69 43.64 14.11
C ALA A 139 34.71 45.08 14.61
N SER A 140 35.68 45.42 15.47
CA SER A 140 35.86 46.79 16.01
C SER A 140 34.59 47.42 16.61
N GLY A 141 33.71 46.61 17.20
CA GLY A 141 32.44 47.04 17.80
C GLY A 141 31.29 47.27 16.82
N ILE A 142 31.48 46.98 15.53
CA ILE A 142 30.46 47.11 14.48
C ILE A 142 29.95 45.72 14.13
N LYS A 143 28.62 45.56 14.12
CA LYS A 143 27.92 44.33 13.76
C LYS A 143 27.31 44.44 12.37
N SER A 144 27.39 43.37 11.59
CA SER A 144 26.69 43.26 10.31
C SER A 144 25.20 42.94 10.47
N ASN A 145 24.50 42.86 9.33
CA ASN A 145 23.23 42.15 9.27
C ASN A 145 23.38 40.66 9.60
N ILE A 146 22.27 40.03 9.95
CA ILE A 146 22.18 38.60 10.27
C ILE A 146 21.67 37.86 9.04
N LEU A 147 22.34 36.77 8.67
CA LEU A 147 21.89 35.81 7.66
C LEU A 147 21.36 34.57 8.36
N THR A 148 20.22 34.06 7.90
CA THR A 148 19.59 32.85 8.45
C THR A 148 19.60 31.75 7.39
N PHE A 149 20.28 30.64 7.68
CA PHE A 149 20.39 29.48 6.79
C PHE A 149 19.56 28.32 7.32
N LYS A 150 18.80 27.68 6.42
CA LYS A 150 18.10 26.42 6.70
C LYS A 150 18.92 25.28 6.12
N ILE A 151 19.32 24.33 6.98
CA ILE A 151 20.12 23.17 6.61
C ILE A 151 19.31 21.91 6.90
N GLU A 152 19.25 21.00 5.94
CA GLU A 152 18.57 19.71 6.05
C GLU A 152 19.53 18.58 5.65
N ASP A 153 19.38 17.39 6.26
CA ASP A 153 20.01 16.19 5.73
C ASP A 153 19.11 15.61 4.64
N LYS A 154 19.27 16.13 3.42
CA LYS A 154 18.49 15.69 2.26
C LYS A 154 18.67 14.19 2.00
N THR A 155 19.85 13.63 2.34
CA THR A 155 20.13 12.21 2.14
C THR A 155 19.37 11.34 3.14
N ALA A 156 19.32 11.74 4.41
CA ALA A 156 18.53 11.05 5.43
C ALA A 156 17.03 11.17 5.14
N ILE A 157 16.56 12.35 4.71
CA ILE A 157 15.16 12.57 4.33
C ILE A 157 14.78 11.65 3.16
N LEU A 158 15.61 11.55 2.12
CA LEU A 158 15.38 10.65 0.99
C LEU A 158 15.41 9.17 1.42
N LYS A 159 16.37 8.76 2.27
CA LYS A 159 16.44 7.39 2.80
C LYS A 159 15.22 7.04 3.64
N GLU A 160 14.76 7.96 4.50
CA GLU A 160 13.58 7.75 5.33
C GLU A 160 12.31 7.69 4.46
N LYS A 161 12.18 8.58 3.48
CA LYS A 161 11.08 8.55 2.50
C LYS A 161 11.05 7.22 1.74
N ALA A 162 12.19 6.78 1.19
CA ALA A 162 12.30 5.51 0.49
C ALA A 162 11.99 4.31 1.40
N LYS A 163 12.44 4.34 2.67
CA LYS A 163 12.11 3.31 3.67
C LYS A 163 10.61 3.25 3.97
N LYS A 164 9.95 4.42 4.12
CA LYS A 164 8.50 4.51 4.34
C LYS A 164 7.72 4.02 3.12
N GLU A 165 8.11 4.41 1.91
CA GLU A 165 7.50 3.95 0.66
C GLU A 165 7.68 2.43 0.47
N ALA A 166 8.88 1.89 0.71
CA ALA A 166 9.13 0.45 0.66
C ALA A 166 8.32 -0.32 1.72
N ALA A 167 8.19 0.21 2.94
CA ALA A 167 7.37 -0.39 3.99
C ALA A 167 5.87 -0.37 3.62
N ALA A 168 5.38 0.73 3.06
CA ALA A 168 3.99 0.86 2.58
C ALA A 168 3.72 -0.11 1.41
N ALA A 169 4.62 -0.21 0.44
CA ALA A 169 4.52 -1.17 -0.66
C ALA A 169 4.50 -2.62 -0.15
N LYS A 170 5.38 -2.97 0.80
CA LYS A 170 5.41 -4.31 1.40
C LYS A 170 4.13 -4.62 2.19
N LYS A 171 3.58 -3.65 2.92
CA LYS A 171 2.31 -3.80 3.64
C LYS A 171 1.15 -4.04 2.65
N LYS A 172 1.03 -3.21 1.61
CA LYS A 172 0.00 -3.35 0.58
C LYS A 172 0.07 -4.69 -0.14
N ALA A 173 1.28 -5.14 -0.52
CA ALA A 173 1.49 -6.45 -1.15
C ALA A 173 1.10 -7.61 -0.22
N LYS A 174 1.40 -7.52 1.08
CA LYS A 174 0.99 -8.53 2.07
C LYS A 174 -0.53 -8.57 2.26
N GLU A 175 -1.18 -7.41 2.32
CA GLU A 175 -2.65 -7.31 2.44
C GLU A 175 -3.36 -7.85 1.18
N GLU A 176 -2.87 -7.51 -0.01
CA GLU A 176 -3.42 -8.03 -1.27
C GLU A 176 -3.23 -9.55 -1.40
N ALA A 177 -2.08 -10.08 -1.02
CA ALA A 177 -1.84 -11.53 -1.00
C ALA A 177 -2.74 -12.25 0.02
N ALA A 178 -2.95 -11.66 1.20
CA ALA A 178 -3.86 -12.21 2.21
C ALA A 178 -5.32 -12.17 1.73
N ALA A 179 -5.75 -11.09 1.07
CA ALA A 179 -7.09 -10.95 0.51
C ALA A 179 -7.34 -11.97 -0.62
N LYS A 180 -6.39 -12.14 -1.55
CA LYS A 180 -6.49 -13.15 -2.61
C LYS A 180 -6.59 -14.57 -2.05
N LYS A 181 -5.76 -14.91 -1.05
CA LYS A 181 -5.82 -16.22 -0.39
C LYS A 181 -7.16 -16.46 0.32
N ALA A 182 -7.68 -15.45 1.02
CA ALA A 182 -8.98 -15.55 1.70
C ALA A 182 -10.15 -15.68 0.71
N GLU A 183 -10.07 -14.99 -0.43
CA GLU A 183 -11.07 -15.12 -1.50
C GLU A 183 -11.03 -16.49 -2.17
N GLU A 184 -9.83 -17.02 -2.47
CA GLU A 184 -9.65 -18.36 -3.00
C GLU A 184 -10.20 -19.44 -2.05
N GLU A 185 -9.92 -19.32 -0.75
CA GLU A 185 -10.44 -20.24 0.27
C GLU A 185 -11.97 -20.17 0.39
N ARG A 186 -12.56 -18.97 0.31
CA ARG A 186 -14.02 -18.80 0.30
C ARG A 186 -14.65 -19.45 -0.93
N LEU A 187 -14.07 -19.22 -2.12
CA LEU A 187 -14.57 -19.81 -3.37
C LEU A 187 -14.46 -21.34 -3.35
N ALA A 188 -13.37 -21.89 -2.80
CA ALA A 188 -13.21 -23.33 -2.62
C ALA A 188 -14.26 -23.91 -1.65
N ALA A 189 -14.48 -23.25 -0.51
CA ALA A 189 -15.49 -23.67 0.47
C ALA A 189 -16.92 -23.60 -0.09
N GLU A 190 -17.25 -22.56 -0.86
CA GLU A 190 -18.55 -22.42 -1.52
C GLU A 190 -18.77 -23.51 -2.59
N ALA A 191 -17.75 -23.80 -3.40
CA ALA A 191 -17.81 -24.86 -4.40
C ALA A 191 -18.00 -26.25 -3.76
N GLU A 192 -17.29 -26.53 -2.67
CA GLU A 192 -17.45 -27.79 -1.92
C GLU A 192 -18.84 -27.91 -1.30
N ALA A 193 -19.34 -26.83 -0.68
CA ALA A 193 -20.68 -26.79 -0.10
C ALA A 193 -21.77 -27.00 -1.16
N LYS A 194 -21.64 -26.37 -2.32
CA LYS A 194 -22.59 -26.54 -3.44
C LYS A 194 -22.57 -27.98 -3.96
N LYS A 195 -21.40 -28.58 -4.12
CA LYS A 195 -21.28 -29.98 -4.58
C LYS A 195 -21.93 -30.96 -3.59
N LYS A 196 -21.70 -30.78 -2.28
CA LYS A 196 -22.35 -31.59 -1.24
C LYS A 196 -23.87 -31.42 -1.24
N ALA A 197 -24.36 -30.19 -1.37
CA ALA A 197 -25.80 -29.92 -1.42
C ALA A 197 -26.45 -30.53 -2.68
N GLU A 198 -25.78 -30.49 -3.83
CA GLU A 198 -26.26 -31.10 -5.07
C GLU A 198 -26.29 -32.63 -4.98
N GLU A 199 -25.25 -33.24 -4.40
CA GLU A 199 -25.18 -34.69 -4.18
C GLU A 199 -26.26 -35.17 -3.19
N GLU A 200 -26.49 -34.45 -2.09
CA GLU A 200 -27.57 -34.76 -1.14
C GLU A 200 -28.95 -34.59 -1.78
N ALA A 201 -29.15 -33.55 -2.59
CA ALA A 201 -30.41 -33.36 -3.31
C ALA A 201 -30.66 -34.45 -4.36
N ALA A 202 -29.61 -34.89 -5.06
CA ALA A 202 -29.70 -36.01 -6.00
C ALA A 202 -29.99 -37.33 -5.29
N ALA A 203 -29.34 -37.60 -4.15
CA ALA A 203 -29.58 -38.79 -3.34
C ALA A 203 -31.02 -38.84 -2.82
N LYS A 204 -31.57 -37.73 -2.32
CA LYS A 204 -32.97 -37.66 -1.87
C LYS A 204 -33.96 -37.89 -3.00
N LYS A 205 -33.72 -37.29 -4.18
CA LYS A 205 -34.57 -37.52 -5.37
C LYS A 205 -34.53 -38.98 -5.82
N GLU A 206 -33.37 -39.61 -5.77
CA GLU A 206 -33.23 -41.03 -6.12
C GLU A 206 -33.92 -41.94 -5.10
N GLU A 207 -33.79 -41.65 -3.81
CA GLU A 207 -34.51 -42.36 -2.75
C GLU A 207 -36.04 -42.23 -2.92
N GLU A 208 -36.54 -41.04 -3.22
CA GLU A 208 -37.96 -40.79 -3.49
C GLU A 208 -38.44 -41.56 -4.73
N ARG A 209 -37.62 -41.60 -5.80
CA ARG A 209 -37.92 -42.38 -7.01
C ARG A 209 -38.00 -43.87 -6.72
N ILE A 210 -37.05 -44.42 -5.95
CA ILE A 210 -37.05 -45.82 -5.54
C ILE A 210 -38.26 -46.13 -4.66
N ALA A 211 -38.61 -45.24 -3.73
CA ALA A 211 -39.80 -45.40 -2.88
C ALA A 211 -41.10 -45.36 -3.70
N ALA A 212 -41.21 -44.44 -4.67
CA ALA A 212 -42.36 -44.36 -5.57
C ALA A 212 -42.49 -45.59 -6.48
N GLU A 213 -41.36 -46.10 -7.00
CA GLU A 213 -41.34 -47.33 -7.81
C GLU A 213 -41.76 -48.55 -6.98
N ALA A 214 -41.27 -48.67 -5.75
CA ALA A 214 -41.66 -49.75 -4.84
C ALA A 214 -43.15 -49.69 -4.47
N ALA A 215 -43.69 -48.49 -4.21
CA ALA A 215 -45.12 -48.29 -3.96
C ALA A 215 -45.97 -48.66 -5.19
N ALA A 216 -45.53 -48.28 -6.39
CA ALA A 216 -46.22 -48.63 -7.64
C ALA A 216 -46.23 -50.15 -7.89
N LYS A 217 -45.10 -50.83 -7.66
CA LYS A 217 -45.04 -52.30 -7.76
C LYS A 217 -45.98 -52.99 -6.75
N LYS A 218 -46.02 -52.51 -5.51
CA LYS A 218 -46.93 -53.06 -4.49
C LYS A 218 -48.40 -52.85 -4.87
N ALA A 219 -48.76 -51.67 -5.36
CA ALA A 219 -50.12 -51.38 -5.81
C ALA A 219 -50.52 -52.24 -7.02
N GLU A 220 -49.59 -52.48 -7.95
CA GLU A 220 -49.80 -53.38 -9.09
C GLU A 220 -50.02 -54.83 -8.63
N GLU A 221 -49.20 -55.32 -7.70
CA GLU A 221 -49.31 -56.66 -7.15
C GLU A 221 -50.66 -56.86 -6.41
N GLU A 222 -51.11 -55.86 -5.68
CA GLU A 222 -52.42 -55.85 -5.01
C GLU A 222 -53.57 -55.83 -6.01
N ARG A 223 -53.45 -55.11 -7.13
CA ARG A 223 -54.43 -55.14 -8.22
C ARG A 223 -54.52 -56.52 -8.87
N ILE A 224 -53.38 -57.14 -9.18
CA ILE A 224 -53.34 -58.49 -9.76
C ILE A 224 -53.97 -59.51 -8.80
N ALA A 225 -53.68 -59.40 -7.50
CA ALA A 225 -54.29 -60.27 -6.49
C ALA A 225 -55.82 -60.08 -6.39
N ALA A 226 -56.30 -58.83 -6.43
CA ALA A 226 -57.73 -58.53 -6.42
C ALA A 226 -58.44 -59.05 -7.68
N GLU A 227 -57.82 -58.93 -8.85
CA GLU A 227 -58.35 -59.45 -10.10
C GLU A 227 -58.41 -60.99 -10.10
N ALA A 228 -57.37 -61.65 -9.60
CA ALA A 228 -57.36 -63.11 -9.44
C ALA A 228 -58.48 -63.59 -8.49
N ALA A 229 -58.68 -62.89 -7.37
CA ALA A 229 -59.77 -63.20 -6.44
C ALA A 229 -61.16 -63.00 -7.08
N ALA A 230 -61.34 -61.94 -7.87
CA ALA A 230 -62.59 -61.70 -8.59
C ALA A 230 -62.87 -62.78 -9.65
N GLN A 231 -61.85 -63.24 -10.38
CA GLN A 231 -61.99 -64.34 -11.33
C GLN A 231 -62.34 -65.67 -10.65
N GLN A 232 -61.76 -65.96 -9.48
CA GLN A 232 -62.12 -67.14 -8.70
C GLN A 232 -63.57 -67.09 -8.22
N ALA A 233 -64.01 -65.95 -7.68
CA ALA A 233 -65.40 -65.77 -7.25
C ALA A 233 -66.40 -65.92 -8.42
N GLU A 234 -66.03 -65.42 -9.60
CA GLU A 234 -66.84 -65.59 -10.82
C GLU A 234 -66.90 -67.05 -11.26
N GLN A 235 -65.78 -67.79 -11.22
CA GLN A 235 -65.79 -69.23 -11.52
C GLN A 235 -66.66 -70.01 -10.54
N GLU A 236 -66.61 -69.71 -9.24
CA GLU A 236 -67.50 -70.33 -8.25
C GLU A 236 -68.98 -70.01 -8.53
N ARG A 237 -69.29 -68.76 -8.91
CA ARG A 237 -70.65 -68.37 -9.31
C ARG A 237 -71.14 -69.17 -10.51
N ILE A 238 -70.34 -69.26 -11.58
CA ILE A 238 -70.68 -70.03 -12.79
C ILE A 238 -70.86 -71.51 -12.44
N ALA A 239 -69.98 -72.10 -11.63
CA ALA A 239 -70.09 -73.49 -11.19
C ALA A 239 -71.39 -73.74 -10.39
N SER A 240 -71.76 -72.80 -9.51
CA SER A 240 -73.01 -72.88 -8.74
C SER A 240 -74.25 -72.76 -9.63
N GLU A 241 -74.26 -71.86 -10.62
CA GLU A 241 -75.34 -71.72 -11.61
C GLU A 241 -75.49 -72.98 -12.46
N GLN A 242 -74.38 -73.59 -12.91
CA GLN A 242 -74.41 -74.85 -13.66
C GLN A 242 -74.94 -76.02 -12.83
N ALA A 243 -74.54 -76.12 -11.55
CA ALA A 243 -75.04 -77.14 -10.64
C ALA A 243 -76.56 -76.98 -10.38
N ALA A 244 -77.04 -75.74 -10.20
CA ALA A 244 -78.47 -75.45 -10.06
C ALA A 244 -79.26 -75.78 -11.35
N ALA A 245 -78.70 -75.47 -12.52
CA ALA A 245 -79.33 -75.80 -13.81
C ALA A 245 -79.43 -77.32 -14.06
N GLN A 246 -78.45 -78.10 -13.61
CA GLN A 246 -78.50 -79.57 -13.69
C GLN A 246 -79.51 -80.18 -12.69
N ALA A 247 -79.71 -79.57 -11.52
CA ALA A 247 -80.71 -80.02 -10.54
C ALA A 247 -82.17 -79.77 -10.97
N GLN A 248 -82.40 -78.85 -11.92
CA GLN A 248 -83.72 -78.55 -12.49
C GLN A 248 -84.07 -79.40 -13.73
N GLN A 249 -83.17 -80.28 -14.20
CA GLN A 249 -83.48 -81.20 -15.31
C GLN A 249 -84.57 -82.19 -14.85
N PRO A 250 -85.73 -82.24 -15.54
CA PRO A 250 -86.76 -83.21 -15.18
C PRO A 250 -86.18 -84.62 -15.34
N GLN A 251 -86.25 -85.43 -14.29
CA GLN A 251 -85.86 -86.84 -14.33
C GLN A 251 -86.81 -87.53 -15.33
N GLU A 252 -86.38 -87.68 -16.58
CA GLU A 252 -87.20 -88.27 -17.63
C GLU A 252 -87.54 -89.71 -17.24
N GLN A 253 -88.82 -89.97 -16.99
CA GLN A 253 -89.28 -91.26 -16.54
C GLN A 253 -89.13 -92.28 -17.67
N MET A 254 -88.25 -93.27 -17.46
CA MET A 254 -88.04 -94.36 -18.41
C MET A 254 -89.21 -95.34 -18.34
N VAL A 255 -89.72 -95.74 -19.51
CA VAL A 255 -90.83 -96.68 -19.68
C VAL A 255 -90.40 -97.83 -20.59
N TRP A 256 -90.99 -98.99 -20.37
CA TRP A 256 -90.68 -100.23 -21.09
C TRP A 256 -91.64 -100.44 -22.26
N ILE A 257 -91.11 -100.72 -23.44
CA ILE A 257 -91.88 -101.02 -24.66
C ILE A 257 -91.77 -102.51 -25.00
N SER A 258 -92.89 -103.10 -25.40
CA SER A 258 -92.93 -104.48 -25.89
C SER A 258 -92.66 -104.55 -27.40
N ALA A 259 -91.92 -105.56 -27.86
CA ALA A 259 -91.57 -105.71 -29.28
C ALA A 259 -92.77 -105.77 -30.25
N THR A 260 -93.96 -106.13 -29.77
CA THR A 260 -95.15 -106.36 -30.61
C THR A 260 -96.37 -105.55 -30.18
N GLY A 261 -96.27 -104.69 -29.17
CA GLY A 261 -97.43 -104.03 -28.56
C GLY A 261 -97.40 -102.51 -28.72
N SER A 262 -98.57 -101.91 -28.90
CA SER A 262 -98.73 -100.45 -29.05
C SER A 262 -98.87 -99.72 -27.71
N LYS A 263 -98.35 -100.28 -26.61
CA LYS A 263 -98.43 -99.66 -25.28
C LYS A 263 -97.09 -99.66 -24.54
N TYR A 264 -96.88 -98.64 -23.73
CA TYR A 264 -95.74 -98.53 -22.81
C TYR A 264 -96.09 -98.99 -21.40
N HIS A 265 -95.09 -99.47 -20.66
CA HIS A 265 -95.21 -100.16 -19.38
C HIS A 265 -94.24 -99.62 -18.32
N SER A 266 -94.60 -99.67 -17.04
CA SER A 266 -93.74 -99.14 -15.95
C SER A 266 -92.63 -100.11 -15.53
N TYR A 267 -92.75 -101.39 -15.92
CA TYR A 267 -91.76 -102.43 -15.68
C TYR A 267 -91.78 -103.46 -16.81
N SER A 268 -90.67 -104.18 -17.01
CA SER A 268 -90.40 -105.02 -18.20
C SER A 268 -91.24 -106.31 -18.32
N SER A 269 -92.00 -106.69 -17.28
CA SER A 269 -92.74 -107.97 -17.21
C SER A 269 -94.27 -107.80 -17.07
N CYS A 270 -94.82 -106.68 -17.54
CA CYS A 270 -96.25 -106.40 -17.40
C CYS A 270 -97.13 -107.18 -18.41
N GLY A 271 -98.01 -108.04 -17.92
CA GLY A 271 -98.99 -108.76 -18.73
C GLY A 271 -98.39 -109.98 -19.44
N ASN A 272 -98.64 -110.11 -20.75
CA ASN A 272 -98.07 -111.18 -21.60
C ASN A 272 -96.79 -110.71 -22.34
N MET A 273 -96.15 -109.66 -21.83
CA MET A 273 -94.91 -109.11 -22.39
C MET A 273 -93.72 -110.02 -22.03
N ASN A 274 -92.80 -110.22 -22.99
CA ASN A 274 -91.55 -110.93 -22.75
C ASN A 274 -90.45 -109.92 -22.35
N PRO A 275 -89.89 -110.00 -21.11
CA PRO A 275 -88.86 -109.08 -20.65
C PRO A 275 -87.56 -109.14 -21.46
N ASP A 276 -87.25 -110.27 -22.11
CA ASP A 276 -86.02 -110.43 -22.90
C ASP A 276 -86.05 -109.63 -24.21
N ASN A 277 -87.26 -109.31 -24.71
CA ASN A 277 -87.48 -108.52 -25.93
C ASN A 277 -88.01 -107.11 -25.61
N ALA A 278 -87.91 -106.69 -24.36
CA ALA A 278 -88.30 -105.37 -23.91
C ALA A 278 -87.15 -104.38 -23.98
N TYR A 279 -87.42 -103.14 -24.37
CA TYR A 279 -86.44 -102.04 -24.30
C TYR A 279 -87.03 -100.83 -23.59
N GLN A 280 -86.16 -99.97 -23.07
CA GLN A 280 -86.56 -98.74 -22.39
C GLN A 280 -86.43 -97.56 -23.34
N MET A 281 -87.38 -96.63 -23.25
CA MET A 281 -87.29 -95.30 -23.83
C MET A 281 -87.97 -94.29 -22.89
N THR A 282 -87.80 -92.99 -23.12
CA THR A 282 -88.45 -92.00 -22.26
C THR A 282 -89.96 -92.04 -22.46
N GLN A 283 -90.74 -91.75 -21.40
CA GLN A 283 -92.20 -91.70 -21.51
C GLN A 283 -92.66 -90.74 -22.62
N ALA A 284 -92.01 -89.58 -22.73
CA ALA A 284 -92.32 -88.58 -23.74
C ALA A 284 -92.10 -89.10 -25.17
N GLU A 285 -91.00 -89.82 -25.39
CA GLU A 285 -90.68 -90.40 -26.70
C GLU A 285 -91.59 -91.60 -27.04
N ALA A 286 -92.00 -92.38 -26.03
CA ALA A 286 -93.00 -93.43 -26.19
C ALA A 286 -94.37 -92.87 -26.60
N GLU A 287 -94.82 -91.79 -25.95
CA GLU A 287 -96.08 -91.11 -26.28
C GLU A 287 -96.01 -90.46 -27.68
N ALA A 288 -94.89 -89.81 -28.01
CA ALA A 288 -94.67 -89.22 -29.34
C ALA A 288 -94.62 -90.27 -30.46
N SER A 289 -94.10 -91.47 -30.16
CA SER A 289 -94.07 -92.61 -31.08
C SER A 289 -95.43 -93.32 -31.20
N GLY A 290 -96.46 -92.82 -30.51
CA GLY A 290 -97.84 -93.32 -30.59
C GLY A 290 -98.14 -94.52 -29.69
N TYR A 291 -97.26 -94.86 -28.74
CA TYR A 291 -97.54 -95.90 -27.75
C TYR A 291 -98.51 -95.37 -26.70
N GLY A 292 -99.62 -96.08 -26.49
CA GLY A 292 -100.58 -95.75 -25.45
C GLY A 292 -100.15 -96.22 -24.06
N ARG A 293 -100.68 -95.61 -23.01
CA ARG A 293 -100.41 -96.04 -21.64
C ARG A 293 -101.03 -97.40 -21.32
N CYS A 294 -100.27 -98.35 -20.79
CA CYS A 294 -100.82 -99.62 -20.30
C CYS A 294 -101.56 -99.43 -18.97
N LYS A 295 -102.89 -99.58 -18.99
CA LYS A 295 -103.77 -99.45 -17.81
C LYS A 295 -103.49 -100.44 -16.67
N LYS A 296 -102.69 -101.48 -16.89
CA LYS A 296 -102.39 -102.49 -15.87
C LYS A 296 -101.22 -102.10 -14.97
N CYS A 297 -100.27 -101.34 -15.50
CA CYS A 297 -99.06 -100.94 -14.77
C CYS A 297 -98.95 -99.42 -14.62
N TYR A 298 -99.98 -98.68 -15.05
CA TYR A 298 -100.17 -97.24 -14.89
C TYR A 298 -101.66 -96.90 -14.78
#